data_AF-A0A2P6VVG6-F1
#
_entry.id   AF-A0A2P6VVG6-F1
#
_cell.length_a   1.000
_cell.length_b   1.000
_cell.length_c   1.000
_cell.angle_alpha   90.00
_cell.angle_beta   90.00
_cell.angle_gamma   90.00
#
_symmetry.space_group_name_H-M   'P 1'
#
loop_
_entity.id
_entity.type
_entity.pdbx_description
1 polymer ?
#
loop_
_entity_poly.entity_id
_entity_poly.type
_entity_poly.pdbx_seq_one_letter_code
_entity_poly.pdbx_strand_id
1 'polypeptide(L)'
;MSQRGQGGGLPSVEDRVDQLGKVVSLFVAKVEADFDLHLDFDPGSIPLMDVFLTEVHRQDHDLTPSLYLSIGGYVGETLIRSVGGEWVEGDENLAVELEGEAHSQRLPIFDWVKDACADPHGDSLGSRLRHVIGDDLSADGSPE
;
A
#
# COMPACT_ATOMS: atom_id res chain seq x y z
N MET A 1 -16.27 -44.13 4.99
CA MET A 1 -16.69 -42.85 4.36
C MET A 1 -16.06 -41.72 5.16
N SER A 2 -14.85 -41.30 4.79
CA SER A 2 -14.11 -40.25 5.48
C SER A 2 -14.65 -38.89 5.04
N GLN A 3 -15.32 -38.16 5.93
CA GLN A 3 -15.83 -36.83 5.63
C GLN A 3 -14.76 -35.77 5.89
N ARG A 4 -14.41 -35.08 4.78
CA ARG A 4 -14.12 -33.65 4.61
C ARG A 4 -13.12 -32.99 5.57
N GLY A 5 -11.95 -32.67 5.01
CA GLY A 5 -11.07 -31.64 5.52
C GLY A 5 -11.80 -30.30 5.64
N GLN A 6 -11.78 -29.74 6.84
CA GLN A 6 -12.00 -28.32 7.08
C GLN A 6 -10.63 -27.76 7.44
N GLY A 7 -9.84 -27.45 6.40
CA GLY A 7 -8.73 -26.53 6.55
C GLY A 7 -9.30 -25.13 6.49
N GLY A 8 -9.61 -24.54 7.65
CA GLY A 8 -9.80 -23.10 7.77
C GLY A 8 -8.46 -22.39 7.64
N GLY A 9 -7.78 -22.61 6.51
CA GLY A 9 -6.54 -21.91 6.16
C GLY A 9 -6.89 -20.48 5.76
N LEU A 10 -6.06 -19.53 6.17
CA LEU A 10 -6.13 -18.18 5.63
C LEU A 10 -6.15 -18.25 4.09
N PRO A 11 -6.90 -17.37 3.41
CA PRO A 11 -6.88 -17.30 1.95
C PRO A 11 -5.43 -17.15 1.47
N SER A 12 -5.14 -17.70 0.29
CA SER A 12 -3.80 -17.60 -0.30
C SER A 12 -3.41 -16.13 -0.50
N VAL A 13 -2.12 -15.86 -0.65
CA VAL A 13 -1.63 -14.51 -0.97
C VAL A 13 -2.30 -14.00 -2.25
N GLU A 14 -2.40 -14.84 -3.28
CA GLU A 14 -3.07 -14.51 -4.55
C GLU A 14 -4.54 -14.12 -4.33
N ASP A 15 -5.31 -14.91 -3.57
CA ASP A 15 -6.71 -14.59 -3.26
C ASP A 15 -6.86 -13.27 -2.50
N ARG A 16 -5.92 -12.98 -1.59
CA ARG A 16 -5.91 -11.74 -0.79
C ARG A 16 -5.57 -10.55 -1.66
N VAL A 17 -4.62 -10.68 -2.59
CA VAL A 17 -4.26 -9.65 -3.56
C VAL A 17 -5.44 -9.36 -4.50
N ASP A 18 -6.12 -10.40 -4.98
CA ASP A 18 -7.34 -10.26 -5.80
C ASP A 18 -8.46 -9.53 -5.06
N GLN A 19 -8.65 -9.82 -3.77
CA GLN A 19 -9.61 -9.12 -2.93
C GLN A 19 -9.18 -7.67 -2.68
N LEU A 20 -7.90 -7.44 -2.41
CA LEU A 20 -7.33 -6.12 -2.19
C LEU A 20 -7.51 -5.23 -3.43
N GLY A 21 -7.22 -5.74 -4.63
CA GLY A 21 -7.40 -5.00 -5.88
C GLY A 21 -8.84 -4.53 -6.09
N LYS A 22 -9.84 -5.35 -5.73
CA LYS A 22 -11.27 -4.96 -5.79
C LYS A 22 -11.59 -3.85 -4.80
N VAL A 23 -11.10 -3.95 -3.58
CA VAL A 23 -11.31 -2.94 -2.52
C VAL A 23 -10.66 -1.61 -2.92
N VAL A 24 -9.42 -1.65 -3.40
CA VAL A 24 -8.68 -0.47 -3.87
C VAL A 24 -9.38 0.19 -5.05
N SER A 25 -9.88 -0.58 -6.02
CA SER A 25 -10.60 -0.05 -7.19
C SER A 25 -11.87 0.71 -6.78
N LEU A 26 -12.64 0.17 -5.83
CA LEU A 26 -13.83 0.85 -5.28
C LEU A 26 -13.46 2.12 -4.53
N PHE A 27 -12.34 2.08 -3.80
CA PHE A 27 -11.83 3.22 -3.06
C PHE A 27 -11.37 4.35 -3.98
N VAL A 28 -10.58 4.06 -5.03
CA VAL A 28 -10.15 5.05 -6.03
C VAL A 28 -11.36 5.74 -6.65
N ALA A 29 -12.34 4.97 -7.14
CA ALA A 29 -13.55 5.53 -7.72
C ALA A 29 -14.35 6.40 -6.74
N LYS A 30 -14.34 6.02 -5.45
CA LYS A 30 -14.99 6.80 -4.40
C LYS A 30 -14.24 8.11 -4.10
N VAL A 31 -12.92 8.06 -3.97
CA VAL A 31 -12.10 9.23 -3.68
C VAL A 31 -12.20 10.25 -4.81
N GLU A 32 -12.16 9.78 -6.06
CA GLU A 32 -12.37 10.64 -7.24
C GLU A 32 -13.74 11.32 -7.21
N ALA A 33 -14.80 10.56 -6.88
CA ALA A 33 -16.16 11.09 -6.86
C ALA A 33 -16.43 12.05 -5.68
N ASP A 34 -15.91 11.74 -4.50
CA ASP A 34 -16.24 12.44 -3.26
C ASP A 34 -15.27 13.61 -2.98
N PHE A 35 -14.01 13.52 -3.43
CA PHE A 35 -12.94 14.47 -3.09
C PHE A 35 -12.32 15.17 -4.30
N ASP A 36 -12.70 14.82 -5.55
CA ASP A 36 -12.11 15.35 -6.79
C ASP A 36 -10.59 15.14 -6.87
N LEU A 37 -10.09 14.08 -6.22
CA LEU A 37 -8.68 13.67 -6.21
C LEU A 37 -8.47 12.53 -7.20
N HIS A 38 -7.70 12.76 -8.25
CA HIS A 38 -7.39 11.74 -9.26
C HIS A 38 -6.30 10.79 -8.75
N LEU A 39 -6.63 9.52 -8.60
CA LEU A 39 -5.71 8.48 -8.11
C LEU A 39 -5.48 7.45 -9.22
N ASP A 40 -4.34 7.57 -9.90
CA ASP A 40 -3.97 6.80 -11.09
C ASP A 40 -2.89 5.73 -10.85
N PHE A 41 -2.52 5.51 -9.58
CA PHE A 41 -1.40 4.65 -9.18
C PHE A 41 -0.04 5.13 -9.67
N ASP A 42 0.09 6.40 -10.04
CA ASP A 42 1.38 7.05 -10.22
C ASP A 42 1.94 7.50 -8.86
N PRO A 43 3.27 7.42 -8.63
CA PRO A 43 3.91 7.99 -7.45
C PRO A 43 3.55 9.44 -7.18
N GLY A 44 3.33 10.24 -8.23
CA GLY A 44 2.90 11.64 -8.17
C GLY A 44 1.52 11.84 -7.57
N SER A 45 0.68 10.80 -7.52
CA SER A 45 -0.66 10.82 -6.92
C SER A 45 -0.66 10.43 -5.43
N ILE A 46 0.44 9.90 -4.88
CA ILE A 46 0.54 9.55 -3.46
C ILE A 46 0.42 10.76 -2.52
N PRO A 47 0.96 11.95 -2.82
CA PRO A 47 0.69 13.14 -2.01
C PRO A 47 -0.80 13.47 -1.89
N LEU A 48 -1.64 13.09 -2.87
CA LEU A 48 -3.10 13.25 -2.77
C LEU A 48 -3.70 12.32 -1.71
N MET A 49 -3.08 11.16 -1.46
CA MET A 49 -3.43 10.27 -0.35
C MET A 49 -3.16 10.91 1.01
N ASP A 50 -2.04 11.62 1.15
CA ASP A 50 -1.71 12.36 2.38
C ASP A 50 -2.73 13.47 2.64
N VAL A 51 -3.19 14.17 1.59
CA VAL A 51 -4.29 15.14 1.66
C VAL A 51 -5.60 14.47 2.11
N PHE A 52 -5.94 13.33 1.51
CA PHE A 52 -7.13 12.56 1.89
C PHE A 52 -7.08 12.11 3.36
N LEU A 53 -5.95 11.58 3.83
CA LEU A 53 -5.75 11.18 5.23
C LEU A 53 -5.90 12.35 6.20
N THR A 54 -5.35 13.51 5.85
CA THR A 54 -5.50 14.75 6.63
C THR A 54 -6.97 15.13 6.76
N GLU A 55 -7.76 14.99 5.69
CA GLU A 55 -9.18 15.30 5.69
C GLU A 55 -10.00 14.28 6.49
N VAL A 56 -9.70 12.98 6.37
CA VAL A 56 -10.32 11.92 7.19
C VAL A 56 -10.05 12.17 8.68
N HIS A 57 -8.81 12.50 9.03
CA HIS A 57 -8.44 12.84 10.41
C HIS A 57 -9.15 14.12 10.90
N ARG A 58 -9.25 15.15 10.05
CA ARG A 58 -9.97 16.40 10.37
C ARG A 58 -11.45 16.17 10.64
N GLN A 59 -12.06 15.18 9.99
CA GLN A 59 -13.46 14.81 10.21
C GLN A 59 -13.66 13.89 11.43
N ASP A 60 -12.60 13.56 12.17
CA ASP A 60 -12.63 12.62 13.32
C ASP A 60 -13.24 11.25 12.92
N HIS A 61 -13.02 10.86 11.67
CA HIS A 61 -13.46 9.58 11.16
C HIS A 61 -12.42 8.52 11.46
N ASP A 62 -12.81 7.50 12.24
CA ASP A 62 -11.99 6.32 12.43
C ASP A 62 -11.71 5.62 11.09
N LEU A 63 -10.47 5.16 10.95
CA LEU A 63 -10.08 4.31 9.84
C LEU A 63 -10.74 2.95 10.01
N THR A 64 -11.83 2.77 9.27
CA THR A 64 -12.42 1.44 9.13
C THR A 64 -11.37 0.46 8.58
N PRO A 65 -11.41 -0.82 8.96
CA PRO A 65 -10.50 -1.83 8.43
C PRO A 65 -10.45 -1.85 6.89
N SER A 66 -11.58 -1.59 6.23
CA SER A 66 -11.67 -1.49 4.77
C SER A 66 -10.92 -0.29 4.20
N LEU A 67 -10.95 0.86 4.88
CA LEU A 67 -10.22 2.05 4.45
C LEU A 67 -8.71 1.85 4.62
N TYR A 68 -8.29 1.29 5.76
CA TYR A 68 -6.90 0.89 5.99
C TYR A 68 -6.38 -0.05 4.90
N LEU A 69 -7.16 -1.08 4.55
CA LEU A 69 -6.83 -1.99 3.45
C LEU A 69 -6.75 -1.26 2.11
N SER A 70 -7.68 -0.35 1.83
CA SER A 70 -7.71 0.40 0.57
C SER A 70 -6.47 1.28 0.40
N ILE A 71 -6.06 1.99 1.45
CA ILE A 71 -4.89 2.88 1.41
C ILE A 71 -3.61 2.04 1.28
N GLY A 72 -3.47 0.99 2.09
CA GLY A 72 -2.30 0.11 2.03
C GLY A 72 -2.17 -0.59 0.67
N GLY A 73 -3.29 -1.05 0.11
CA GLY A 73 -3.33 -1.63 -1.22
C GLY A 73 -2.99 -0.63 -2.32
N TYR A 74 -3.50 0.60 -2.25
CA TYR A 74 -3.15 1.64 -3.21
C TYR A 74 -1.65 1.97 -3.20
N VAL A 75 -1.07 2.16 -2.02
CA VAL A 75 0.37 2.46 -1.86
C VAL A 75 1.23 1.30 -2.35
N GLY A 76 0.90 0.06 -1.98
CA GLY A 76 1.67 -1.10 -2.40
C GLY A 76 1.57 -1.40 -3.90
N GLU A 77 0.37 -1.25 -4.48
CA GLU A 77 0.16 -1.37 -5.94
C GLU A 77 0.93 -0.29 -6.71
N THR A 78 0.91 0.96 -6.20
CA THR A 78 1.69 2.07 -6.79
C THR A 78 3.17 1.73 -6.78
N LEU A 79 3.67 1.20 -5.68
CA LEU A 79 5.08 0.83 -5.55
C LEU A 79 5.48 -0.30 -6.50
N ILE A 80 4.72 -1.40 -6.51
CA ILE A 80 4.94 -2.55 -7.42
C ILE A 80 4.96 -2.09 -8.88
N ARG A 81 4.04 -1.19 -9.28
CA ARG A 81 4.01 -0.64 -10.64
C ARG A 81 5.20 0.26 -10.96
N SER A 82 5.74 0.94 -9.96
CA SER A 82 6.77 1.97 -10.17
C SER A 82 8.18 1.42 -10.23
N VAL A 83 8.52 0.48 -9.34
CA VAL A 83 9.88 -0.05 -9.20
C VAL A 83 9.97 -1.56 -9.42
N GLY A 84 8.83 -2.24 -9.61
CA GLY A 84 8.78 -3.69 -9.69
C GLY A 84 8.80 -4.33 -8.29
N GLY A 85 8.06 -5.41 -8.14
CA GLY A 85 7.95 -6.13 -6.87
C GLY A 85 6.74 -7.04 -6.86
N GLU A 86 6.55 -7.74 -5.75
CA GLU A 86 5.42 -8.63 -5.57
C GLU A 86 4.82 -8.52 -4.17
N TRP A 87 3.54 -8.88 -4.08
CA TRP A 87 2.87 -9.02 -2.80
C TRP A 87 3.28 -10.34 -2.17
N VAL A 88 3.77 -10.29 -0.94
CA VAL A 88 4.16 -11.45 -0.15
C VAL A 88 3.37 -11.50 1.17
N GLU A 89 3.46 -12.64 1.86
CA GLU A 89 2.95 -12.75 3.21
C GLU A 89 3.79 -11.89 4.18
N GLY A 90 3.14 -10.95 4.87
CA GLY A 90 3.70 -10.19 5.98
C GLY A 90 3.17 -10.68 7.32
N ASP A 91 3.71 -10.13 8.41
CA ASP A 91 3.41 -10.57 9.78
C ASP A 91 1.93 -10.42 10.16
N GLU A 92 1.37 -9.22 9.97
CA GLU A 92 -0.04 -8.93 10.29
C GLU A 92 -0.94 -8.90 9.04
N ASN A 93 -0.36 -8.60 7.86
CA ASN A 93 -1.09 -8.49 6.60
C ASN A 93 -0.22 -8.88 5.39
N LEU A 94 -0.51 -8.39 4.19
CA LEU A 94 0.38 -8.51 3.04
C LEU A 94 1.56 -7.55 3.21
N ALA A 95 2.70 -7.86 2.63
CA ALA A 95 3.82 -6.93 2.49
C ALA A 95 4.20 -6.82 1.01
N VAL A 96 4.92 -5.78 0.64
CA VAL A 96 5.51 -5.68 -0.69
C VAL A 96 6.97 -6.09 -0.59
N GLU A 97 7.39 -7.04 -1.40
CA GLU A 97 8.79 -7.41 -1.56
C GLU A 97 9.27 -6.82 -2.88
N LEU A 98 10.27 -5.94 -2.80
CA LEU A 98 10.95 -5.40 -3.97
C LEU A 98 12.10 -6.32 -4.34
N GLU A 99 12.19 -6.69 -5.61
CA GLU A 99 13.34 -7.41 -6.15
C GLU A 99 14.40 -6.40 -6.60
N GLY A 100 15.38 -6.11 -5.73
CA GLY A 100 16.54 -5.30 -6.09
C GLY A 100 17.69 -6.16 -6.65
N GLU A 101 18.59 -5.56 -7.43
CA GLU A 101 19.73 -6.27 -8.02
C GLU A 101 20.69 -6.88 -6.98
N ALA A 102 20.82 -6.23 -5.81
CA ALA A 102 21.72 -6.65 -4.74
C ALA A 102 21.01 -7.41 -3.60
N HIS A 103 19.78 -7.05 -3.28
CA HIS A 103 18.98 -7.67 -2.21
C HIS A 103 17.49 -7.44 -2.42
N SER A 104 16.67 -8.41 -2.01
CA SER A 104 15.23 -8.21 -1.88
C SER A 104 14.94 -7.38 -0.62
N GLN A 105 14.08 -6.37 -0.75
CA GLN A 105 13.66 -5.53 0.38
C GLN A 105 12.17 -5.74 0.65
N ARG A 106 11.84 -6.17 1.87
CA ARG A 106 10.46 -6.30 2.31
C ARG A 106 9.98 -5.01 2.97
N LEU A 107 8.85 -4.50 2.51
CA LEU A 107 8.27 -3.23 2.92
C LEU A 107 6.93 -3.44 3.63
N PRO A 108 6.81 -3.02 4.90
CA PRO A 108 5.59 -3.17 5.67
C PRO A 108 4.61 -2.03 5.34
N ILE A 109 4.04 -2.05 4.14
CA ILE A 109 3.19 -0.97 3.62
C ILE A 109 2.03 -0.64 4.58
N PHE A 110 1.44 -1.65 5.20
CA PHE A 110 0.33 -1.47 6.13
C PHE A 110 0.77 -0.80 7.45
N ASP A 111 1.97 -1.07 7.93
CA ASP A 111 2.52 -0.35 9.09
C ASP A 111 2.76 1.12 8.76
N TRP A 112 3.16 1.44 7.52
CA TRP A 112 3.28 2.83 7.10
C TRP A 112 1.96 3.57 7.11
N VAL A 113 0.89 2.91 6.66
CA VAL A 113 -0.46 3.49 6.75
C VAL A 113 -0.84 3.69 8.20
N LYS A 114 -0.60 2.70 9.06
CA LYS A 114 -0.88 2.79 10.50
C LYS A 114 -0.15 3.97 11.14
N ASP A 115 1.13 4.16 10.84
CA ASP A 115 1.94 5.27 11.34
C ASP A 115 1.42 6.63 10.84
N ALA A 116 1.20 6.76 9.53
CA ALA A 116 0.71 8.00 8.92
C ALA A 116 -0.66 8.43 9.48
N CYS A 117 -1.45 7.47 9.95
CA CYS A 117 -2.73 7.70 10.58
C CYS A 117 -2.61 8.03 12.07
N ALA A 118 -1.65 7.43 12.77
CA ALA A 118 -1.38 7.72 14.17
C ALA A 118 -0.77 9.11 14.37
N ASP A 119 0.04 9.56 13.41
CA ASP A 119 0.64 10.89 13.39
C ASP A 119 0.57 11.52 11.97
N PRO A 120 -0.48 12.30 11.66
CA PRO A 120 -0.61 12.95 10.36
C PRO A 120 0.44 14.05 10.12
N HIS A 121 1.22 14.43 11.13
CA HIS A 121 2.35 15.36 11.01
C HIS A 121 3.70 14.66 10.90
N GLY A 122 3.73 13.33 11.03
CA GLY A 122 4.93 12.51 10.88
C GLY A 122 5.34 12.29 9.43
N ASP A 123 6.12 11.24 9.18
CA ASP A 123 6.54 10.85 7.84
C ASP A 123 5.35 10.42 6.97
N SER A 124 5.02 11.26 5.99
CA SER A 124 3.91 11.04 5.07
C SER A 124 4.14 9.83 4.16
N LEU A 125 3.05 9.24 3.65
CA LEU A 125 3.12 8.11 2.73
C LEU A 125 3.91 8.49 1.47
N GLY A 126 3.71 9.72 0.97
CA GLY A 126 4.47 10.26 -0.16
C GLY A 126 5.96 10.38 0.12
N SER A 127 6.34 10.76 1.35
CA SER A 127 7.75 10.88 1.73
C SER A 127 8.42 9.52 1.83
N ARG A 128 7.76 8.52 2.43
CA ARG A 128 8.24 7.13 2.51
C ARG A 128 8.39 6.50 1.13
N LEU A 129 7.38 6.64 0.28
CA LEU A 129 7.39 6.10 -1.08
C LEU A 129 8.45 6.77 -1.95
N ARG A 130 8.60 8.10 -1.87
CA ARG A 130 9.65 8.82 -2.60
C ARG A 130 11.05 8.40 -2.14
N HIS A 131 11.24 8.14 -0.85
CA HIS A 131 12.53 7.65 -0.35
C HIS A 131 12.88 6.29 -0.97
N VAL A 132 11.94 5.35 -0.99
CA VAL A 132 12.14 4.02 -1.58
C VAL A 132 12.39 4.08 -3.09
N ILE A 133 11.57 4.84 -3.83
CA ILE A 133 11.76 5.00 -5.28
C ILE A 133 13.08 5.73 -5.58
N GLY A 134 13.44 6.73 -4.78
CA GLY A 134 14.69 7.47 -4.93
C GLY A 134 15.94 6.62 -4.65
N ASP A 135 15.88 5.71 -3.66
CA ASP A 135 16.96 4.77 -3.35
C ASP A 135 17.14 3.72 -4.46
N ASP A 136 16.05 3.19 -5.02
CA ASP A 136 16.09 2.21 -6.12
C ASP A 136 16.72 2.80 -7.40
N LEU A 137 16.36 4.04 -7.75
CA LEU A 137 16.97 4.77 -8.87
C LEU A 137 18.43 5.20 -8.61
N SER A 138 18.86 5.25 -7.35
CA SER A 138 20.24 5.60 -6.97
C SER A 138 21.19 4.39 -7.02
N ALA A 139 20.66 3.16 -7.12
CA ALA A 139 21.47 1.96 -7.29
C ALA A 139 22.10 1.85 -8.69
N ASP A 140 21.62 2.63 -9.68
CA ASP A 140 22.20 2.75 -11.01
C ASP A 140 23.43 3.68 -11.00
N GLY A 141 24.54 3.17 -10.47
CA GLY A 141 25.90 3.53 -10.87
C GLY A 141 26.35 5.00 -10.79
N SER A 142 27.10 5.33 -9.74
CA SER A 142 28.29 6.19 -9.91
C SER A 142 29.47 5.63 -9.12
N PRO A 143 30.31 4.79 -9.75
CA PRO A 143 31.67 4.58 -9.28
C PRO A 143 32.55 5.76 -9.76
N GLU A 144 33.12 6.53 -8.83
CA GLU A 144 34.35 7.29 -9.07
C GLU A 144 35.58 6.46 -8.71
#